data_AF-A0ABD2NFM5-F1
#
_entry.id   AF-A0ABD2NFM5-F1
#
_cell.length_a   1.000
_cell.length_b   1.000
_cell.length_c   1.000
_cell.angle_alpha   90.00
_cell.angle_beta   90.00
_cell.angle_gamma   90.00
#
_symmetry.space_group_name_H-M   'P 1'
#
loop_
_entity.id
_entity.type
_entity.pdbx_description
1 polymer ?
#
loop_
_entity_poly.entity_id
_entity_poly.type
_entity_poly.pdbx_seq_one_letter_code
_entity_poly.pdbx_strand_id
1 'polypeptide(L)'
;MPNNRRLPRTIRNVDPSMIPGFIGESRYASLGAKVPTVPALEQPPAPKHFPCPSIPIDTDLHFELIMFFFTIVSSALQFIHLYRSVWWTPNSHAHQAIKFYLIDENLLSFLFVLLSRRLMYLLGNKVIDILIPPRYQCMANLIYRVFLAIALFVLLGICTFFVVQNNVFMNMFYLCYPISVYFVLFGFKIIPFFELANWDTETLPPLHACTTIANDIRQEVEKLKGNFNSRLKQILFSSVLNAYYSGFVPCCFAQNYVHYDVYWAAQHTVFIFLSCFVAYCCHMLHPRYCDILHRSALHLGNWDKMETRNMLLVNNKWNEETLWPHGVLVRYGKDVYRAQGECNSSEPGSTTYSRFYALFKNPSSTLKYLLLFHAFLVTWQLYLLFFTTYWHNIASLSFMLFLIIIYCTKF
;
A
#
# COMPACT_ATOMS: atom_id res chain seq x y z
N MET A 1 11.69 -50.34 14.92
CA MET A 1 10.69 -51.29 14.39
C MET A 1 9.87 -50.60 13.31
N PRO A 2 10.04 -50.93 12.02
CA PRO A 2 9.34 -50.29 10.92
C PRO A 2 8.07 -51.07 10.59
N ASN A 3 6.93 -50.38 10.44
CA ASN A 3 5.69 -51.02 9.99
C ASN A 3 5.46 -50.74 8.50
N ASN A 4 5.64 -51.82 7.75
CA ASN A 4 5.38 -52.01 6.33
C ASN A 4 3.87 -51.92 6.05
N ARG A 5 3.43 -51.08 5.09
CA ARG A 5 2.24 -51.40 4.29
C ARG A 5 2.52 -51.12 2.80
N ARG A 6 2.68 -52.22 2.08
CA ARG A 6 2.79 -52.34 0.62
C ARG A 6 1.45 -51.98 -0.03
N LEU A 7 1.50 -51.22 -1.13
CA LEU A 7 0.43 -51.12 -2.12
C LEU A 7 0.78 -52.04 -3.30
N PRO A 8 -0.13 -52.92 -3.77
CA PRO A 8 0.13 -53.77 -4.93
C PRO A 8 -0.20 -53.06 -6.26
N ARG A 9 0.54 -53.48 -7.29
CA ARG A 9 0.49 -53.05 -8.69
C ARG A 9 -0.53 -53.91 -9.47
N THR A 10 -1.01 -53.36 -10.58
CA THR A 10 -1.63 -53.98 -11.79
C THR A 10 -3.08 -54.47 -11.76
N ILE A 11 -3.89 -53.99 -12.72
CA ILE A 11 -4.72 -54.67 -13.76
C ILE A 11 -5.59 -53.57 -14.42
N ARG A 12 -5.24 -53.07 -15.62
CA ARG A 12 -5.64 -53.48 -16.99
C ARG A 12 -6.97 -52.87 -17.46
N ASN A 13 -6.89 -52.15 -18.58
CA ASN A 13 -7.97 -51.54 -19.37
C ASN A 13 -9.13 -52.48 -19.66
N VAL A 14 -10.35 -51.95 -19.59
CA VAL A 14 -11.56 -52.52 -20.21
C VAL A 14 -12.41 -51.36 -20.75
N ASP A 15 -12.49 -51.26 -22.08
CA ASP A 15 -13.49 -50.47 -22.80
C ASP A 15 -14.88 -51.11 -22.66
N PRO A 16 -15.99 -50.34 -22.67
CA PRO A 16 -17.30 -50.90 -22.95
C PRO A 16 -17.56 -50.90 -24.46
N SER A 17 -17.78 -52.09 -24.98
CA SER A 17 -18.17 -52.40 -26.36
C SER A 17 -19.61 -52.00 -26.71
N MET A 18 -19.79 -51.71 -27.99
CA MET A 18 -21.05 -51.54 -28.71
C MET A 18 -22.00 -52.75 -28.56
N ILE A 19 -23.31 -52.50 -28.48
CA ILE A 19 -24.38 -53.43 -28.92
C ILE A 19 -25.47 -52.62 -29.67
N PRO A 20 -26.08 -53.15 -30.75
CA PRO A 20 -26.69 -52.36 -31.82
C PRO A 20 -28.23 -52.33 -31.81
N GLY A 21 -28.77 -51.30 -32.48
CA GLY A 21 -29.96 -51.38 -33.34
C GLY A 21 -31.34 -51.49 -32.69
N PHE A 22 -32.13 -50.41 -32.77
CA PHE A 22 -33.55 -50.54 -33.12
C PHE A 22 -33.97 -49.39 -34.04
N ILE A 23 -34.48 -49.80 -35.20
CA ILE A 23 -35.00 -48.98 -36.29
C ILE A 23 -36.39 -48.48 -35.88
N GLY A 24 -36.62 -47.18 -36.02
CA GLY A 24 -37.92 -46.54 -35.89
C GLY A 24 -37.95 -45.30 -36.77
N GLU A 25 -38.23 -45.50 -38.06
CA GLU A 25 -38.57 -44.44 -38.99
C GLU A 25 -39.79 -43.67 -38.46
N SER A 26 -39.65 -42.36 -38.27
CA SER A 26 -40.78 -41.46 -38.41
C SER A 26 -40.38 -40.29 -39.28
N ARG A 27 -40.97 -40.30 -40.47
CA ARG A 27 -40.85 -39.34 -41.55
C ARG A 27 -41.41 -37.99 -41.14
N TYR A 28 -40.55 -37.00 -40.94
CA TYR A 28 -40.84 -35.60 -41.29
C TYR A 28 -39.52 -34.92 -41.65
N ALA A 29 -39.17 -34.97 -42.93
CA ALA A 29 -38.28 -33.97 -43.50
C ALA A 29 -39.16 -32.84 -44.05
N SER A 30 -39.01 -31.63 -43.52
CA SER A 30 -39.34 -30.41 -44.26
C SER A 30 -38.32 -29.33 -43.94
N LEU A 31 -37.84 -28.73 -45.01
CA LEU A 31 -36.71 -27.81 -45.12
C LEU A 31 -36.88 -26.54 -44.26
N GLY A 32 -35.73 -25.91 -43.96
CA GLY A 32 -35.65 -24.46 -44.09
C GLY A 32 -35.53 -23.68 -42.80
N ALA A 33 -34.40 -23.82 -42.11
CA ALA A 33 -33.62 -22.68 -41.61
C ALA A 33 -32.36 -23.25 -40.97
N LYS A 34 -31.20 -23.01 -41.60
CA LYS A 34 -29.95 -22.90 -40.83
C LYS A 34 -30.16 -21.74 -39.87
N VAL A 35 -30.75 -22.01 -38.70
CA VAL A 35 -30.41 -21.22 -37.51
C VAL A 35 -28.89 -21.40 -37.40
N PRO A 36 -28.09 -20.32 -37.45
CA PRO A 36 -26.70 -20.44 -37.09
C PRO A 36 -26.71 -20.88 -35.64
N THR A 37 -26.50 -22.18 -35.39
CA THR A 37 -26.06 -22.66 -34.11
C THR A 37 -24.78 -21.89 -33.84
N VAL A 38 -24.90 -20.93 -32.93
CA VAL A 38 -23.82 -20.07 -32.46
C VAL A 38 -22.63 -20.99 -32.21
N PRO A 39 -21.40 -20.69 -32.70
CA PRO A 39 -20.24 -21.39 -32.19
C PRO A 39 -20.32 -21.26 -30.67
N ALA A 40 -20.43 -22.39 -29.97
CA ALA A 40 -20.46 -22.39 -28.52
C ALA A 40 -19.33 -21.46 -28.07
N LEU A 41 -19.65 -20.42 -27.31
CA LEU A 41 -18.68 -19.44 -26.89
C LEU A 41 -17.60 -20.24 -26.15
N GLU A 42 -16.46 -20.50 -26.82
CA GLU A 42 -15.41 -21.31 -26.22
C GLU A 42 -14.98 -20.57 -24.96
N GLN A 43 -14.97 -21.28 -23.83
CA GLN A 43 -14.52 -20.67 -22.58
C GLN A 43 -13.09 -20.16 -22.79
N PRO A 44 -12.83 -18.86 -22.54
CA PRO A 44 -11.51 -18.33 -22.79
C PRO A 44 -10.48 -19.08 -21.93
N PRO A 45 -9.30 -19.38 -22.48
CA PRO A 45 -8.23 -19.99 -21.70
C PRO A 45 -7.82 -19.03 -20.57
N ALA A 46 -7.47 -19.60 -19.42
CA ALA A 46 -6.93 -18.80 -18.32
C ALA A 46 -5.62 -18.11 -18.76
N PRO A 47 -5.45 -16.80 -18.51
CA PRO A 47 -4.24 -16.08 -18.85
C PRO A 47 -3.00 -16.74 -18.25
N LYS A 48 -1.92 -16.80 -19.04
CA LYS A 48 -0.63 -17.32 -18.57
C LYS A 48 0.10 -16.25 -17.78
N HIS A 49 0.49 -16.58 -16.55
CA HIS A 49 1.24 -15.68 -15.67
C HIS A 49 2.67 -16.17 -15.49
N PHE A 50 3.66 -15.30 -15.64
CA PHE A 50 5.04 -15.62 -15.30
C PHE A 50 5.26 -15.49 -13.79
N PRO A 51 5.90 -16.45 -13.11
CA PRO A 51 6.18 -16.34 -11.69
C PRO A 51 7.18 -15.21 -11.44
N CYS A 52 6.78 -14.23 -10.63
CA CYS A 52 7.67 -13.17 -10.17
C CYS A 52 8.80 -13.77 -9.31
N PRO A 53 10.08 -13.38 -9.53
CA PRO A 53 11.18 -13.84 -8.70
C PRO A 53 10.95 -13.49 -7.23
N SER A 54 11.36 -14.38 -6.33
CA SER A 54 11.21 -14.19 -4.89
C SER A 54 12.25 -13.18 -4.38
N ILE A 55 11.91 -11.90 -4.40
CA ILE A 55 12.68 -10.84 -3.74
C ILE A 55 12.48 -10.98 -2.22
N PRO A 56 13.54 -10.95 -1.40
CA PRO A 56 13.40 -11.02 0.06
C PRO A 56 12.58 -9.83 0.57
N ILE A 57 11.51 -10.12 1.30
CA ILE A 57 10.64 -9.11 1.90
C ILE A 57 11.19 -8.80 3.28
N ASP A 58 11.44 -7.52 3.58
CA ASP A 58 11.82 -7.10 4.92
C ASP A 58 10.73 -7.41 5.93
N THR A 59 11.12 -7.78 7.14
CA THR A 59 10.16 -7.90 8.24
C THR A 59 9.60 -6.53 8.62
N ASP A 60 8.32 -6.47 8.98
CA ASP A 60 7.67 -5.22 9.40
C ASP A 60 8.39 -4.54 10.57
N LEU A 61 8.97 -5.32 11.49
CA LEU A 61 9.75 -4.80 12.61
C LEU A 61 11.03 -4.10 12.14
N HIS A 62 11.77 -4.71 11.20
CA HIS A 62 13.00 -4.11 10.67
C HIS A 62 12.70 -2.79 9.95
N PHE A 63 11.63 -2.78 9.15
CA PHE A 63 11.17 -1.57 8.47
C PHE A 63 10.81 -0.45 9.46
N GLU A 64 10.00 -0.74 10.48
CA GLU A 64 9.59 0.27 11.47
C GLU A 64 10.76 0.73 12.36
N LEU A 65 11.77 -0.11 12.62
CA LEU A 65 13.00 0.31 13.29
C LEU A 65 13.77 1.36 12.49
N ILE A 66 13.92 1.15 11.18
CA ILE A 66 14.56 2.13 10.28
C ILE A 66 13.74 3.41 10.23
N MET A 67 12.41 3.32 10.11
CA MET A 67 11.53 4.49 10.07
C MET A 67 11.51 5.27 11.39
N PHE A 68 11.57 4.59 12.53
CA PHE A 68 11.69 5.24 13.84
C PHE A 68 13.03 5.97 13.96
N PHE A 69 14.15 5.31 13.65
CA PHE A 69 15.45 5.95 13.63
C PHE A 69 15.48 7.16 12.68
N PHE A 70 14.92 7.01 11.49
CA PHE A 70 14.80 8.08 10.51
C PHE A 70 14.06 9.30 11.07
N THR A 71 12.88 9.11 11.63
CA THR A 71 12.04 10.22 12.11
C THR A 71 12.63 10.92 13.33
N ILE A 72 13.28 10.18 14.24
CA ILE A 72 13.99 10.76 15.39
C ILE A 72 15.18 11.60 14.94
N VAL A 73 16.04 11.07 14.07
CA VAL A 73 17.20 11.83 13.58
C VAL A 73 16.76 13.02 12.73
N SER A 74 15.70 12.87 11.92
CA SER A 74 15.14 13.97 11.14
C SER A 74 14.59 15.09 12.02
N SER A 75 13.94 14.74 13.13
CA SER A 75 13.48 15.69 14.15
C SER A 75 14.66 16.40 14.82
N ALA A 76 15.71 15.66 15.19
CA ALA A 76 16.93 16.26 15.74
C ALA A 76 17.61 17.24 14.77
N LEU A 77 17.69 16.88 13.48
CA LEU A 77 18.18 17.76 12.42
C LEU A 77 17.32 19.02 12.27
N GLN A 78 16.00 18.90 12.42
CA GLN A 78 15.11 20.06 12.41
C GLN A 78 15.39 20.99 13.60
N PHE A 79 15.60 20.44 14.80
CA PHE A 79 16.03 21.24 15.95
C PHE A 79 17.40 21.91 15.73
N ILE A 80 18.30 21.30 14.97
CA ILE A 80 19.56 21.94 14.55
C ILE A 80 19.27 23.13 13.61
N HIS A 81 18.37 22.99 12.63
CA HIS A 81 18.00 24.11 11.75
C HIS A 81 17.47 25.32 12.53
N LEU A 82 16.74 25.08 13.63
CA LEU A 82 16.15 26.13 14.46
C LEU A 82 17.14 26.73 15.46
N TYR A 83 17.80 25.89 16.27
CA TYR A 83 18.51 26.31 17.48
C TYR A 83 20.04 26.19 17.38
N ARG A 84 20.59 26.19 16.16
CA ARG A 84 22.04 26.17 15.92
C ARG A 84 22.78 27.23 16.72
N SER A 85 23.99 26.89 17.15
CA SER A 85 24.96 27.81 17.72
C SER A 85 26.24 27.87 16.86
N VAL A 86 27.06 28.89 17.08
CA VAL A 86 28.37 29.05 16.40
C VAL A 86 29.49 28.52 17.29
N TRP A 87 29.39 27.25 17.69
CA TRP A 87 30.27 26.64 18.68
C TRP A 87 31.74 26.50 18.25
N TRP A 88 32.01 26.50 16.95
CA TRP A 88 33.36 26.32 16.39
C TRP A 88 34.17 27.62 16.31
N THR A 89 33.61 28.77 16.71
CA THR A 89 34.34 30.04 16.68
C THR A 89 35.02 30.31 18.02
N PRO A 90 36.32 30.72 18.03
CA PRO A 90 37.13 30.81 19.24
C PRO A 90 36.64 31.86 20.25
N ASN A 91 35.89 32.87 19.79
CA ASN A 91 35.34 33.92 20.64
C ASN A 91 33.85 33.70 21.00
N SER A 92 33.27 32.52 20.70
CA SER A 92 31.89 32.26 21.07
C SER A 92 31.77 31.78 22.52
N HIS A 93 30.79 32.31 23.24
CA HIS A 93 30.42 31.83 24.58
C HIS A 93 29.63 30.50 24.54
N ALA A 94 29.47 29.88 23.37
CA ALA A 94 28.65 28.68 23.18
C ALA A 94 29.53 27.44 22.97
N HIS A 95 29.63 26.59 24.00
CA HIS A 95 30.42 25.34 23.92
C HIS A 95 29.67 24.15 23.27
N GLN A 96 28.38 24.30 23.00
CA GLN A 96 27.51 23.24 22.46
C GLN A 96 26.97 23.65 21.10
N ALA A 97 26.80 22.70 20.18
CA ALA A 97 26.34 22.95 18.80
C ALA A 97 24.87 23.40 18.66
N ILE A 98 24.05 23.13 19.69
CA ILE A 98 22.64 23.49 19.76
C ILE A 98 22.42 24.19 21.10
N LYS A 99 21.58 25.21 21.11
CA LYS A 99 21.16 25.89 22.34
C LYS A 99 20.02 25.09 23.01
N PHE A 100 20.37 24.02 23.73
CA PHE A 100 19.40 23.09 24.33
C PHE A 100 18.39 23.75 25.27
N TYR A 101 18.77 24.83 25.96
CA TYR A 101 17.89 25.54 26.88
C TYR A 101 16.65 26.18 26.23
N LEU A 102 16.62 26.32 24.89
CA LEU A 102 15.43 26.82 24.18
C LEU A 102 14.43 25.71 23.82
N ILE A 103 14.82 24.45 23.91
CA ILE A 103 13.98 23.33 23.51
C ILE A 103 13.12 22.93 24.71
N ASP A 104 11.80 22.88 24.52
CA ASP A 104 10.87 22.38 25.55
C ASP A 104 11.00 20.85 25.67
N GLU A 105 11.42 20.38 26.84
CA GLU A 105 11.58 18.95 27.15
C GLU A 105 10.26 18.17 27.06
N ASN A 106 9.14 18.82 27.39
CA ASN A 106 7.81 18.19 27.31
C ASN A 106 7.39 18.00 25.86
N LEU A 107 7.75 18.93 24.98
CA LEU A 107 7.52 18.80 23.54
C LEU A 107 8.37 17.66 22.97
N LEU A 108 9.65 17.57 23.34
CA LEU A 108 10.53 16.49 22.89
C LEU A 108 9.98 15.11 23.33
N SER A 109 9.51 15.02 24.58
CA SER A 109 8.89 13.81 25.11
C SER A 109 7.60 13.45 24.35
N PHE A 110 6.74 14.44 24.05
CA PHE A 110 5.55 14.23 23.23
C PHE A 110 5.90 13.67 21.84
N LEU A 111 6.88 14.28 21.16
CA LEU A 111 7.32 13.84 19.83
C LEU A 111 7.87 12.42 19.87
N PHE A 112 8.69 12.09 20.87
CA PHE A 112 9.27 10.75 21.01
C PHE A 112 8.21 9.67 21.24
N VAL A 113 7.27 9.93 22.16
CA VAL A 113 6.15 9.00 22.46
C VAL A 113 5.30 8.77 21.20
N LEU A 114 5.00 9.83 20.46
CA LEU A 114 4.16 9.71 19.29
C LEU A 114 4.85 9.00 18.12
N LEU A 115 6.15 9.26 17.88
CA LEU A 115 6.93 8.63 16.81
C LEU A 115 7.23 7.16 17.11
N SER A 116 7.37 6.77 18.38
CA SER A 116 7.64 5.38 18.79
C SER A 116 6.41 4.47 18.78
N ARG A 117 5.19 5.01 18.62
CA ARG A 117 3.93 4.27 18.78
C ARG A 117 3.85 2.93 18.02
N ARG A 118 4.32 2.89 16.77
CA ARG A 118 4.26 1.69 15.92
C ARG A 118 5.31 0.68 16.31
N LEU A 119 6.52 1.15 16.59
CA LEU A 119 7.62 0.32 17.06
C LEU A 119 7.25 -0.38 18.38
N MET A 120 6.69 0.38 19.33
CA MET A 120 6.22 -0.18 20.61
C MET A 120 5.19 -1.28 20.39
N TYR A 121 4.21 -1.05 19.50
CA TYR A 121 3.19 -2.05 19.18
C TYR A 121 3.77 -3.34 18.59
N LEU A 122 4.66 -3.24 17.60
CA LEU A 122 5.26 -4.41 16.97
C LEU A 122 6.18 -5.19 17.93
N LEU A 123 6.95 -4.50 18.76
CA LEU A 123 7.78 -5.13 19.78
C LEU A 123 6.92 -5.89 20.79
N GLY A 124 5.83 -5.29 21.27
CA GLY A 124 4.90 -5.95 22.18
C GLY A 124 4.23 -7.18 21.57
N ASN A 125 3.80 -7.11 20.31
CA ASN A 125 3.27 -8.28 19.60
C ASN A 125 4.32 -9.39 19.48
N LYS A 126 5.58 -9.06 19.19
CA LYS A 126 6.65 -10.07 19.15
C LYS A 126 6.92 -10.72 20.50
N VAL A 127 6.83 -9.96 21.59
CA VAL A 127 6.93 -10.50 22.95
C VAL A 127 5.74 -11.41 23.26
N ILE A 128 4.53 -11.03 22.86
CA ILE A 128 3.31 -11.84 23.02
C ILE A 128 3.41 -13.15 22.24
N ASP A 129 3.91 -13.11 21.00
CA ASP A 129 4.11 -14.30 20.16
C ASP A 129 5.05 -15.32 20.83
N ILE A 130 6.03 -14.85 21.60
CA ILE A 130 6.98 -15.69 22.34
C ILE A 130 6.37 -16.22 23.65
N LEU A 131 5.60 -15.40 24.36
CA LEU A 131 5.12 -15.72 25.71
C LEU A 131 3.81 -16.52 25.72
N ILE A 132 2.93 -16.31 24.74
CA ILE A 132 1.55 -16.79 24.76
C ILE A 132 1.31 -17.85 23.67
N PRO A 133 0.68 -19.00 23.99
CA PRO A 133 0.38 -20.04 23.01
C PRO A 133 -0.62 -19.57 21.94
N PRO A 134 -0.58 -20.15 20.72
CA PRO A 134 -1.28 -19.65 19.54
C PRO A 134 -2.80 -19.57 19.67
N ARG A 135 -3.39 -20.34 20.59
CA ARG A 135 -4.84 -20.32 20.85
C ARG A 135 -5.34 -18.98 21.41
N TYR A 136 -4.50 -18.25 22.15
CA TYR A 136 -4.89 -16.99 22.81
C TYR A 136 -4.23 -15.76 22.20
N GLN A 137 -3.40 -15.91 21.15
CA GLN A 137 -2.66 -14.80 20.52
C GLN A 137 -3.58 -13.70 19.99
N CYS A 138 -4.70 -14.06 19.34
CA CYS A 138 -5.66 -13.08 18.81
C CYS A 138 -6.24 -12.19 19.94
N MET A 139 -6.64 -12.81 21.05
CA MET A 139 -7.17 -12.09 22.22
C MET A 139 -6.09 -11.27 22.92
N ALA A 140 -4.89 -11.82 23.08
CA ALA A 140 -3.77 -11.12 23.70
C ALA A 140 -3.35 -9.87 22.89
N ASN A 141 -3.25 -9.99 21.56
CA ASN A 141 -2.92 -8.87 20.68
C ASN A 141 -4.00 -7.78 20.72
N LEU A 142 -5.28 -8.15 20.83
CA LEU A 142 -6.38 -7.19 21.00
C LEU A 142 -6.27 -6.43 22.33
N ILE A 143 -6.10 -7.15 23.45
CA ILE A 143 -5.97 -6.55 24.79
C ILE A 143 -4.75 -5.61 24.83
N TYR A 144 -3.62 -6.08 24.31
CA TYR A 144 -2.40 -5.27 24.24
C TYR A 144 -2.58 -4.01 23.39
N ARG A 145 -3.25 -4.12 22.24
CA ARG A 145 -3.54 -2.96 21.38
C ARG A 145 -4.38 -1.91 22.11
N VAL A 146 -5.44 -2.32 22.82
CA VAL A 146 -6.30 -1.40 23.58
C VAL A 146 -5.54 -0.78 24.76
N PHE A 147 -4.79 -1.59 25.49
CA PHE A 147 -3.95 -1.10 26.59
C PHE A 147 -2.92 -0.07 26.12
N LEU A 148 -2.19 -0.36 25.03
CA LEU A 148 -1.21 0.54 24.45
C LEU A 148 -1.86 1.84 23.96
N ALA A 149 -3.05 1.76 23.36
CA ALA A 149 -3.82 2.94 22.96
C ALA A 149 -4.15 3.84 24.15
N ILE A 150 -4.72 3.29 25.22
CA ILE A 150 -5.08 4.05 26.42
C ILE A 150 -3.83 4.67 27.04
N ALA A 151 -2.77 3.87 27.24
CA ALA A 151 -1.52 4.35 27.81
C ALA A 151 -0.90 5.49 26.99
N LEU A 152 -0.89 5.37 25.66
CA LEU A 152 -0.37 6.39 24.76
C LEU A 152 -1.20 7.67 24.80
N PHE A 153 -2.54 7.59 24.75
CA PHE A 153 -3.39 8.77 24.84
C PHE A 153 -3.27 9.49 26.18
N VAL A 154 -3.15 8.74 27.28
CA VAL A 154 -2.90 9.32 28.61
C VAL A 154 -1.54 10.03 28.64
N LEU A 155 -0.48 9.39 28.16
CA LEU A 155 0.86 9.99 28.14
C LEU A 155 0.93 11.24 27.26
N LEU A 156 0.37 11.18 26.04
CA LEU A 156 0.27 12.35 25.17
C LEU A 156 -0.58 13.47 25.79
N GLY A 157 -1.65 13.13 26.50
CA GLY A 157 -2.49 14.08 27.23
C GLY A 157 -1.72 14.79 28.34
N ILE A 158 -0.96 14.04 29.14
CA ILE A 158 -0.09 14.59 30.19
C ILE A 158 0.97 15.51 29.58
N CYS A 159 1.68 15.07 28.54
CA CYS A 159 2.68 15.91 27.87
C CYS A 159 2.05 17.17 27.28
N THR A 160 0.88 17.07 26.64
CA THR A 160 0.17 18.22 26.07
C THR A 160 -0.24 19.20 27.17
N PHE A 161 -0.71 18.71 28.32
CA PHE A 161 -1.06 19.56 29.45
C PHE A 161 0.14 20.38 29.94
N PHE A 162 1.30 19.75 30.13
CA PHE A 162 2.52 20.47 30.53
C PHE A 162 3.00 21.45 29.46
N VAL A 163 2.92 21.08 28.18
CA VAL A 163 3.26 21.98 27.07
C VAL A 163 2.35 23.21 27.06
N VAL A 164 1.05 23.06 27.31
CA VAL A 164 0.09 24.19 27.36
C VAL A 164 0.28 25.05 28.60
N GLN A 165 0.74 24.50 29.73
CA GLN A 165 1.09 25.33 30.90
C GLN A 165 2.30 26.24 30.61
N ASN A 166 3.26 25.74 29.84
CA ASN A 166 4.50 26.47 29.54
C ASN A 166 4.38 27.40 28.32
N ASN A 167 3.40 27.18 27.45
CA ASN A 167 3.27 27.87 26.16
C ASN A 167 1.86 28.45 25.94
N VAL A 168 1.67 29.17 24.83
CA VAL A 168 0.38 29.76 24.47
C VAL A 168 -0.64 28.67 24.13
N PHE A 169 -1.89 28.84 24.56
CA PHE A 169 -2.99 27.88 24.34
C PHE A 169 -3.16 27.44 22.86
N MET A 170 -2.85 28.29 21.89
CA MET A 170 -2.89 27.97 20.46
C MET A 170 -2.06 26.73 20.09
N ASN A 171 -1.00 26.45 20.85
CA ASN A 171 -0.12 25.31 20.64
C ASN A 171 -0.82 23.96 20.79
N MET A 172 -1.91 23.90 21.56
CA MET A 172 -2.75 22.72 21.69
C MET A 172 -3.35 22.30 20.33
N PHE A 173 -3.81 23.26 19.52
CA PHE A 173 -4.42 22.97 18.23
C PHE A 173 -3.40 22.38 17.24
N TYR A 174 -2.15 22.85 17.27
CA TYR A 174 -1.08 22.28 16.45
C TYR A 174 -0.78 20.83 16.83
N LEU A 175 -0.80 20.48 18.11
CA LEU A 175 -0.55 19.09 18.54
C LEU A 175 -1.72 18.16 18.21
N CYS A 176 -2.96 18.65 18.21
CA CYS A 176 -4.15 17.84 17.94
C CYS A 176 -4.57 17.76 16.46
N TYR A 177 -4.02 18.58 15.57
CA TYR A 177 -4.46 18.66 14.17
C TYR A 177 -4.38 17.32 13.42
N PRO A 178 -3.28 16.55 13.46
CA PRO A 178 -3.25 15.25 12.79
C PRO A 178 -4.22 14.21 13.36
N ILE A 179 -4.64 14.37 14.62
CA ILE A 179 -5.65 13.53 15.27
C ILE A 179 -7.03 13.80 14.65
N SER A 180 -7.38 15.07 14.39
CA SER A 180 -8.65 15.38 13.72
C SER A 180 -8.68 14.84 12.28
N VAL A 181 -7.55 14.97 11.56
CA VAL A 181 -7.39 14.38 10.22
C VAL A 181 -7.53 12.85 10.27
N TYR A 182 -6.99 12.20 11.30
CA TYR A 182 -7.15 10.75 11.49
C TYR A 182 -8.61 10.33 11.59
N PHE A 183 -9.40 11.03 12.42
CA PHE A 183 -10.82 10.74 12.58
C PHE A 183 -11.60 10.92 11.28
N VAL A 184 -11.28 11.91 10.46
CA VAL A 184 -11.91 12.12 9.15
C VAL A 184 -11.58 10.99 8.17
N LEU A 185 -10.34 10.47 8.17
CA LEU A 185 -9.89 9.48 7.19
C LEU A 185 -10.22 8.02 7.55
N PHE A 186 -10.14 7.69 8.84
CA PHE A 186 -10.24 6.32 9.37
C PHE A 186 -11.40 6.10 10.35
N GLY A 187 -12.07 7.18 10.80
CA GLY A 187 -13.12 7.10 11.80
C GLY A 187 -12.60 6.61 13.15
N PHE A 188 -13.35 5.73 13.80
CA PHE A 188 -13.02 5.15 15.11
C PHE A 188 -12.19 3.85 15.03
N LYS A 189 -11.67 3.49 13.86
CA LYS A 189 -10.83 2.29 13.73
C LYS A 189 -9.48 2.54 14.40
N ILE A 190 -9.06 1.70 15.34
CA ILE A 190 -7.77 1.85 16.06
C ILE A 190 -6.61 1.17 15.30
N ILE A 191 -6.93 0.19 14.45
CA ILE A 191 -5.93 -0.63 13.72
C ILE A 191 -4.97 0.23 12.89
N PRO A 192 -5.43 1.19 12.05
CA PRO A 192 -4.53 2.00 11.22
C PRO A 192 -3.59 2.92 12.01
N PHE A 193 -3.85 3.15 13.31
CA PHE A 193 -2.97 3.96 14.14
C PHE A 193 -1.67 3.23 14.46
N PHE A 194 -1.75 1.93 14.74
CA PHE A 194 -0.64 1.09 15.17
C PHE A 194 -0.05 0.22 14.06
N GLU A 195 -0.87 -0.22 13.11
CA GLU A 195 -0.47 -1.14 12.05
C GLU A 195 -0.37 -0.44 10.70
N LEU A 196 0.62 -0.87 9.92
CA LEU A 196 0.87 -0.34 8.59
C LEU A 196 0.11 -1.12 7.50
N ALA A 197 0.01 -2.45 7.64
CA ALA A 197 -0.80 -3.29 6.79
C ALA A 197 -1.99 -3.85 7.59
N ASN A 198 -3.20 -3.44 7.22
CA ASN A 198 -4.42 -4.08 7.68
C ASN A 198 -4.55 -5.42 6.95
N TRP A 199 -4.04 -6.49 7.56
CA TRP A 199 -4.54 -7.82 7.26
C TRP A 199 -5.66 -8.05 8.26
N ASP A 200 -6.92 -7.88 7.84
CA ASP A 200 -8.00 -8.40 8.67
C ASP A 200 -7.67 -9.87 8.88
N THR A 201 -7.60 -10.32 10.14
CA THR A 201 -7.17 -11.68 10.52
C THR A 201 -8.03 -12.77 9.88
N GLU A 202 -9.18 -12.40 9.31
CA GLU A 202 -10.11 -13.25 8.56
C GLU A 202 -9.86 -13.24 7.03
N THR A 203 -9.17 -12.23 6.50
CA THR A 203 -8.75 -12.18 5.11
C THR A 203 -7.36 -12.79 4.97
N LEU A 204 -7.28 -13.97 4.35
CA LEU A 204 -6.01 -14.53 3.89
C LEU A 204 -5.19 -13.43 3.17
N PRO A 205 -3.84 -13.51 3.20
CA PRO A 205 -3.02 -12.66 2.35
C PRO A 205 -3.58 -12.73 0.91
N PRO A 206 -3.56 -11.62 0.15
CA PRO A 206 -4.16 -11.49 -1.16
C PRO A 206 -3.47 -12.49 -2.07
N LEU A 207 -4.03 -13.68 -2.13
CA LEU A 207 -3.61 -14.75 -2.98
C LEU A 207 -4.56 -14.66 -4.16
N HIS A 208 -3.99 -14.33 -5.31
CA HIS A 208 -4.75 -14.43 -6.54
C HIS A 208 -5.19 -15.89 -6.72
N ALA A 209 -6.50 -16.12 -6.78
CA ALA A 209 -7.05 -17.40 -7.14
C ALA A 209 -7.31 -17.37 -8.65
N CYS A 210 -6.59 -18.19 -9.43
CA CYS A 210 -6.84 -18.35 -10.85
C CYS A 210 -8.19 -19.08 -11.06
N THR A 211 -9.30 -18.37 -10.86
CA THR A 211 -10.66 -18.87 -11.03
C THR A 211 -11.11 -18.66 -12.48
N THR A 212 -12.01 -19.52 -12.95
CA THR A 212 -12.66 -19.41 -14.26
C THR A 212 -14.10 -18.91 -14.14
N ILE A 213 -14.48 -18.39 -12.98
CA ILE A 213 -15.83 -17.91 -12.70
C ILE A 213 -15.81 -16.38 -12.73
N ALA A 214 -16.61 -15.77 -13.62
CA ALA A 214 -16.62 -14.32 -13.82
C ALA A 214 -16.99 -13.53 -12.55
N ASN A 215 -17.94 -14.05 -11.75
CA ASN A 215 -18.38 -13.40 -10.50
C ASN A 215 -17.25 -13.36 -9.46
N ASP A 216 -16.49 -14.44 -9.31
CA ASP A 216 -15.42 -14.53 -8.33
C ASP A 216 -14.26 -13.59 -8.70
N ILE A 217 -13.92 -13.49 -9.99
CA ILE A 217 -12.92 -12.53 -10.49
C ILE A 217 -13.33 -11.08 -10.19
N ARG A 218 -14.60 -10.73 -10.44
CA ARG A 218 -15.13 -9.39 -10.13
C ARG A 218 -15.04 -9.09 -8.62
N GLN A 219 -15.45 -10.04 -7.78
CA GLN A 219 -15.37 -9.89 -6.32
C GLN A 219 -13.92 -9.79 -5.82
N GLU A 220 -13.00 -10.56 -6.39
CA GLU A 220 -11.58 -10.49 -6.07
C GLU A 220 -11.02 -9.11 -6.40
N VAL A 221 -11.28 -8.60 -7.60
CA VAL A 221 -10.83 -7.26 -8.03
C VAL A 221 -11.40 -6.16 -7.14
N GLU A 222 -12.67 -6.24 -6.75
CA GLU A 222 -13.28 -5.28 -5.83
C GLU A 222 -12.59 -5.28 -4.46
N LYS A 223 -12.29 -6.47 -3.91
CA LYS A 223 -11.53 -6.61 -2.66
C LYS A 223 -10.11 -6.04 -2.80
N LEU A 224 -9.41 -6.37 -3.90
CA LEU A 224 -8.04 -5.91 -4.17
C LEU A 224 -7.97 -4.39 -4.36
N LYS A 225 -8.93 -3.80 -5.07
CA LYS A 225 -9.07 -2.35 -5.22
C LYS A 225 -9.29 -1.67 -3.87
N GLY A 226 -10.19 -2.20 -3.05
CA GLY A 226 -10.43 -1.72 -1.69
C GLY A 226 -9.16 -1.79 -0.82
N ASN A 227 -8.41 -2.89 -0.92
CA ASN A 227 -7.15 -3.08 -0.22
C ASN A 227 -6.08 -2.09 -0.69
N PHE A 228 -5.91 -1.90 -2.01
CA PHE A 228 -4.98 -0.94 -2.60
C PHE A 228 -5.27 0.49 -2.14
N ASN A 229 -6.54 0.91 -2.20
CA ASN A 229 -6.96 2.24 -1.75
C ASN A 229 -6.72 2.44 -0.25
N SER A 230 -6.93 1.40 0.55
CA SER A 230 -6.68 1.44 2.00
C SER A 230 -5.19 1.56 2.31
N ARG A 231 -4.33 0.83 1.58
CA ARG A 231 -2.86 0.97 1.67
C ARG A 231 -2.41 2.37 1.27
N LEU A 232 -2.89 2.90 0.14
CA LEU A 232 -2.50 4.23 -0.33
C LEU A 232 -2.92 5.32 0.65
N LYS A 233 -4.14 5.23 1.20
CA LYS A 233 -4.61 6.12 2.27
C LYS A 233 -3.67 6.05 3.49
N GLN A 234 -3.27 4.85 3.90
CA GLN A 234 -2.37 4.64 5.03
C GLN A 234 -0.95 5.17 4.79
N ILE A 235 -0.40 4.97 3.59
CA ILE A 235 0.90 5.52 3.17
C ILE A 235 0.89 7.04 3.24
N LEU A 236 -0.14 7.69 2.66
CA LEU A 236 -0.28 9.14 2.66
C LEU A 236 -0.44 9.70 4.08
N PHE A 237 -1.33 9.12 4.89
CA PHE A 237 -1.52 9.58 6.25
C PHE A 237 -0.24 9.41 7.09
N SER A 238 0.42 8.25 7.01
CA SER A 238 1.64 7.97 7.79
C SER A 238 2.79 8.91 7.43
N SER A 239 2.98 9.19 6.14
CA SER A 239 4.02 10.10 5.67
C SER A 239 3.76 11.55 6.10
N VAL A 240 2.52 12.04 5.98
CA VAL A 240 2.12 13.36 6.49
C VAL A 240 2.31 13.43 8.00
N LEU A 241 1.85 12.42 8.75
CA LEU A 241 1.92 12.40 10.20
C LEU A 241 3.37 12.48 10.69
N ASN A 242 4.27 11.69 10.12
CA ASN A 242 5.69 11.72 10.48
C ASN A 242 6.34 13.05 10.13
N ALA A 243 6.10 13.60 8.93
CA ALA A 243 6.65 14.89 8.53
C ALA A 243 6.11 16.05 9.36
N TYR A 244 4.83 15.99 9.73
CA TYR A 244 4.20 16.99 10.57
C TYR A 244 4.88 17.05 11.95
N TYR A 245 5.01 15.92 12.63
CA TYR A 245 5.57 15.91 13.98
C TYR A 245 7.10 16.03 14.02
N SER A 246 7.83 15.49 13.05
CA SER A 246 9.30 15.60 13.04
C SER A 246 9.83 16.88 12.38
N GLY A 247 9.08 17.49 11.46
CA GLY A 247 9.53 18.69 10.72
C GLY A 247 8.75 19.96 11.09
N PHE A 248 7.43 19.91 10.97
CA PHE A 248 6.59 21.11 11.10
C PHE A 248 6.39 21.55 12.55
N VAL A 249 6.07 20.63 13.47
CA VAL A 249 5.82 20.95 14.88
C VAL A 249 7.00 21.67 15.54
N PRO A 250 8.27 21.24 15.37
CA PRO A 250 9.40 22.02 15.88
C PRO A 250 9.39 23.48 15.42
N CYS A 251 9.00 23.77 14.17
CA CYS A 251 8.90 25.13 13.63
C CYS A 251 7.81 25.97 14.29
N CYS A 252 6.66 25.37 14.58
CA CYS A 252 5.54 26.06 15.25
C CYS A 252 5.85 26.41 16.70
N PHE A 253 6.70 25.61 17.35
CA PHE A 253 7.15 25.81 18.73
C PHE A 253 8.50 26.54 18.80
N ALA A 254 8.99 27.08 17.68
CA ALA A 254 10.17 27.93 17.67
C ALA A 254 9.89 29.21 18.47
N GLN A 255 10.83 29.60 19.33
CA GLN A 255 10.67 30.81 20.14
C GLN A 255 10.71 32.06 19.24
N ASN A 256 9.82 33.04 19.51
CA ASN A 256 9.60 34.22 18.63
C ASN A 256 10.85 35.07 18.34
N TYR A 257 11.87 34.99 19.21
CA TYR A 257 13.11 35.76 19.07
C TYR A 257 14.23 34.98 18.36
N VAL A 258 13.99 33.73 17.95
CA VAL A 258 14.95 32.92 17.21
C VAL A 258 14.76 33.16 15.71
N HIS A 259 15.75 33.80 15.11
CA HIS A 259 15.80 33.96 13.66
C HIS A 259 16.48 32.73 13.02
N TYR A 260 15.70 31.97 12.27
CA TYR A 260 16.17 30.84 11.48
C TYR A 260 15.74 30.98 10.01
N ASP A 261 16.36 30.20 9.15
CA ASP A 261 16.01 30.19 7.73
C ASP A 261 14.76 29.33 7.50
N VAL A 262 13.63 30.02 7.32
CA VAL A 262 12.32 29.38 7.14
C VAL A 262 12.28 28.54 5.87
N TYR A 263 12.99 28.96 4.81
CA TYR A 263 13.00 28.23 3.54
C TYR A 263 13.67 26.87 3.71
N TRP A 264 14.84 26.81 4.36
CA TRP A 264 15.54 25.55 4.62
C TRP A 264 14.78 24.65 5.60
N ALA A 265 14.18 25.19 6.66
CA ALA A 265 13.39 24.41 7.61
C ALA A 265 12.10 23.84 6.98
N ALA A 266 11.45 24.61 6.10
CA ALA A 266 10.29 24.14 5.34
C ALA A 266 10.69 23.08 4.30
N GLN A 267 11.79 23.30 3.59
CA GLN A 267 12.34 22.35 2.63
C GLN A 267 12.70 21.01 3.29
N HIS A 268 13.30 21.04 4.48
CA HIS A 268 13.57 19.82 5.27
C HIS A 268 12.29 19.05 5.59
N THR A 269 11.24 19.76 6.03
CA THR A 269 9.93 19.16 6.30
C THR A 269 9.35 18.47 5.06
N VAL A 270 9.46 19.12 3.89
CA VAL A 270 9.03 18.54 2.61
C VAL A 270 9.84 17.29 2.27
N PHE A 271 11.16 17.29 2.49
CA PHE A 271 11.96 16.09 2.27
C PHE A 271 11.64 14.96 3.23
N ILE A 272 11.37 15.25 4.50
CA ILE A 272 10.90 14.21 5.43
C ILE A 272 9.63 13.54 4.88
N PHE A 273 8.67 14.34 4.42
CA PHE A 273 7.43 13.84 3.83
C PHE A 273 7.70 12.95 2.61
N LEU A 274 8.48 13.43 1.65
CA LEU A 274 8.78 12.72 0.40
C LEU A 274 9.54 11.41 0.68
N SER A 275 10.54 11.44 1.57
CA SER A 275 11.29 10.27 2.02
C SER A 275 10.40 9.23 2.70
N CYS A 276 9.51 9.67 3.61
CA CYS A 276 8.55 8.77 4.26
C CYS A 276 7.60 8.15 3.22
N PHE A 277 7.06 8.97 2.31
CA PHE A 277 6.13 8.53 1.29
C PHE A 277 6.74 7.44 0.40
N VAL A 278 7.98 7.65 -0.04
CA VAL A 278 8.77 6.65 -0.77
C VAL A 278 8.92 5.38 0.07
N ALA A 279 9.48 5.48 1.29
CA ALA A 279 9.79 4.31 2.10
C ALA A 279 8.54 3.45 2.37
N TYR A 280 7.41 4.10 2.69
CA TYR A 280 6.13 3.43 2.86
C TYR A 280 5.58 2.84 1.56
N CYS A 281 5.72 3.52 0.41
CA CYS A 281 5.36 2.96 -0.89
C CYS A 281 6.17 1.68 -1.19
N CYS A 282 7.48 1.68 -0.99
CA CYS A 282 8.34 0.53 -1.25
C CYS A 282 7.96 -0.68 -0.39
N HIS A 283 7.64 -0.45 0.89
CA HIS A 283 7.27 -1.52 1.81
C HIS A 283 5.85 -2.05 1.57
N MET A 284 4.87 -1.16 1.37
CA MET A 284 3.45 -1.54 1.23
C MET A 284 3.05 -1.96 -0.19
N LEU A 285 3.73 -1.47 -1.22
CA LEU A 285 3.50 -1.79 -2.64
C LEU A 285 4.64 -2.65 -3.19
N HIS A 286 5.10 -3.62 -2.40
CA HIS A 286 6.16 -4.55 -2.79
C HIS A 286 5.85 -5.24 -4.15
N PRO A 287 6.85 -5.54 -4.99
CA PRO A 287 6.64 -6.14 -6.32
C PRO A 287 5.71 -7.36 -6.35
N ARG A 288 5.76 -8.22 -5.32
CA ARG A 288 4.85 -9.38 -5.19
C ARG A 288 3.37 -8.97 -5.10
N TYR A 289 3.06 -7.88 -4.40
CA TYR A 289 1.69 -7.36 -4.32
C TYR A 289 1.25 -6.76 -5.65
N CYS A 290 2.15 -6.06 -6.36
CA CYS A 290 1.89 -5.56 -7.70
C CYS A 290 1.65 -6.70 -8.71
N ASP A 291 2.35 -7.83 -8.58
CA ASP A 291 2.13 -9.03 -9.39
C ASP A 291 0.73 -9.61 -9.15
N ILE A 292 0.27 -9.70 -7.88
CA ILE A 292 -1.10 -10.13 -7.57
C ILE A 292 -2.13 -9.24 -8.27
N LEU A 293 -1.99 -7.91 -8.18
CA LEU A 293 -2.89 -6.96 -8.83
C LEU A 293 -2.86 -7.09 -10.36
N HIS A 294 -1.68 -7.32 -10.92
CA HIS A 294 -1.49 -7.55 -12.35
C HIS A 294 -2.22 -8.81 -12.84
N ARG A 295 -2.04 -9.94 -12.13
CA ARG A 295 -2.70 -11.20 -12.48
C ARG A 295 -4.22 -11.04 -12.45
N SER A 296 -4.77 -10.47 -11.39
CA SER A 296 -6.21 -10.23 -11.29
C SER A 296 -6.71 -9.25 -12.38
N ALA A 297 -5.90 -8.27 -12.77
CA ALA A 297 -6.23 -7.37 -13.89
C ALA A 297 -6.26 -8.10 -15.24
N LEU A 298 -5.37 -9.05 -15.49
CA LEU A 298 -5.39 -9.87 -16.70
C LEU A 298 -6.68 -10.70 -16.81
N HIS A 299 -7.16 -11.25 -15.68
CA HIS A 299 -8.43 -12.00 -15.63
C HIS A 299 -9.68 -11.12 -15.70
N LEU A 300 -9.56 -9.85 -15.29
CA LEU A 300 -10.65 -8.87 -15.39
C LEU A 300 -10.93 -8.47 -16.84
N GLY A 301 -9.85 -8.20 -17.58
CA GLY A 301 -9.93 -7.67 -18.94
C GLY A 301 -10.55 -6.26 -19.03
N ASN A 302 -10.74 -5.76 -20.24
CA ASN A 302 -11.31 -4.42 -20.49
C ASN A 302 -12.15 -4.38 -21.77
N TRP A 303 -13.05 -3.40 -21.85
CA TRP A 303 -13.97 -3.20 -22.96
C TRP A 303 -13.64 -1.93 -23.73
N ASP A 304 -13.59 -2.04 -25.06
CA ASP A 304 -13.57 -0.89 -25.95
C ASP A 304 -14.98 -0.56 -26.41
N LYS A 305 -15.39 0.70 -26.25
CA LYS A 305 -16.64 1.18 -26.81
C LYS A 305 -16.49 1.36 -28.32
N MET A 306 -17.31 0.66 -29.09
CA MET A 306 -17.33 0.75 -30.55
C MET A 306 -18.42 1.73 -30.99
N GLU A 307 -18.13 2.55 -32.01
CA GLU A 307 -19.13 3.43 -32.60
C GLU A 307 -20.15 2.64 -33.43
N THR A 308 -21.44 2.86 -33.17
CA THR A 308 -22.58 2.07 -33.68
C THR A 308 -22.78 2.17 -35.20
N ARG A 309 -22.01 3.01 -35.91
CA ARG A 309 -22.30 3.38 -37.30
C ARG A 309 -22.15 2.25 -38.33
N ASN A 310 -21.35 1.22 -38.06
CA ASN A 310 -20.97 0.21 -39.08
C ASN A 310 -21.00 -1.26 -38.62
N MET A 311 -21.86 -1.69 -37.68
CA MET A 311 -21.82 -3.09 -37.19
C MET A 311 -23.06 -3.92 -37.52
N LEU A 312 -22.79 -5.07 -38.16
CA LEU A 312 -23.69 -6.21 -38.35
C LEU A 312 -24.31 -6.65 -37.00
N LEU A 313 -25.52 -7.22 -37.04
CA LEU A 313 -26.29 -7.67 -35.87
C LEU A 313 -25.43 -8.41 -34.83
N VAL A 314 -24.95 -7.70 -33.82
CA VAL A 314 -24.32 -8.30 -32.64
C VAL A 314 -25.43 -8.93 -31.82
N ASN A 315 -25.52 -10.26 -31.88
CA ASN A 315 -26.60 -11.02 -31.23
C ASN A 315 -26.28 -11.33 -29.75
N ASN A 316 -25.01 -11.19 -29.35
CA ASN A 316 -24.56 -11.49 -28.00
C ASN A 316 -24.91 -10.33 -27.04
N LYS A 317 -25.86 -10.59 -26.14
CA LYS A 317 -26.13 -9.70 -24.99
C LYS A 317 -25.13 -10.01 -23.88
N TRP A 318 -24.67 -8.96 -23.18
CA TRP A 318 -23.79 -9.17 -22.03
C TRP A 318 -24.50 -9.97 -20.95
N ASN A 319 -23.76 -10.91 -20.35
CA ASN A 319 -24.21 -11.71 -19.23
C ASN A 319 -23.13 -11.71 -18.15
N GLU A 320 -23.58 -11.68 -16.90
CA GLU A 320 -22.76 -11.55 -15.69
C GLU A 320 -21.93 -12.80 -15.38
N GLU A 321 -22.46 -13.97 -15.73
CA GLU A 321 -21.85 -15.26 -15.40
C GLU A 321 -20.86 -15.72 -16.48
N THR A 322 -20.86 -15.06 -17.64
CA THR A 322 -20.10 -15.49 -18.81
C THR A 322 -18.76 -14.78 -18.91
N LEU A 323 -17.68 -15.55 -19.04
CA LEU A 323 -16.38 -15.02 -19.42
C LEU A 323 -16.32 -14.82 -20.94
N TRP A 324 -16.01 -13.60 -21.36
CA TRP A 324 -15.97 -13.24 -22.76
C TRP A 324 -14.56 -13.40 -23.32
N PRO A 325 -14.35 -14.15 -24.42
CA PRO A 325 -13.03 -14.28 -25.04
C PRO A 325 -12.65 -13.02 -25.82
N HIS A 326 -11.36 -12.91 -26.12
CA HIS A 326 -10.79 -11.80 -26.87
C HIS A 326 -11.54 -11.51 -28.18
N GLY A 327 -11.81 -10.23 -28.45
CA GLY A 327 -12.38 -9.77 -29.71
C GLY A 327 -13.89 -9.96 -29.87
N VAL A 328 -14.57 -10.61 -28.92
CA VAL A 328 -16.03 -10.75 -28.96
C VAL A 328 -16.72 -9.41 -28.77
N LEU A 329 -17.77 -9.22 -29.55
CA LEU A 329 -18.64 -8.05 -29.50
C LEU A 329 -19.86 -8.37 -28.65
N VAL A 330 -20.14 -7.49 -27.71
CA VAL A 330 -21.22 -7.65 -26.76
C VAL A 330 -22.03 -6.37 -26.71
N ARG A 331 -23.36 -6.53 -26.72
CA ARG A 331 -24.29 -5.43 -26.53
C ARG A 331 -24.58 -5.23 -25.05
N TYR A 332 -24.33 -4.03 -24.55
CA TYR A 332 -24.67 -3.60 -23.19
C TYR A 332 -25.37 -2.24 -23.24
N GLY A 333 -26.66 -2.21 -22.87
CA GLY A 333 -27.51 -1.05 -23.05
C GLY A 333 -27.69 -0.66 -24.52
N LYS A 334 -27.40 0.60 -24.86
CA LYS A 334 -27.49 1.14 -26.23
C LYS A 334 -26.19 0.99 -27.03
N ASP A 335 -25.09 0.68 -26.36
CA ASP A 335 -23.76 0.66 -26.93
C ASP A 335 -23.27 -0.77 -27.20
N VAL A 336 -22.29 -0.90 -28.10
CA VAL A 336 -21.60 -2.16 -28.40
C VAL A 336 -20.17 -2.04 -27.91
N TYR A 337 -19.72 -3.07 -27.21
CA TYR A 337 -18.40 -3.14 -26.64
C TYR A 337 -17.62 -4.33 -27.22
N ARG A 338 -16.31 -4.15 -27.43
CA ARG A 338 -15.38 -5.18 -27.88
C ARG A 338 -14.48 -5.61 -26.72
N ALA A 339 -14.34 -6.92 -26.51
CA ALA A 339 -13.44 -7.46 -25.50
C ALA A 339 -11.95 -7.30 -25.91
N GLN A 340 -11.13 -6.69 -25.05
CA GLN A 340 -9.69 -6.53 -25.28
C GLN A 340 -8.82 -7.58 -24.59
N GLY A 341 -9.24 -8.11 -23.43
CA GLY A 341 -8.47 -9.10 -22.66
C GLY A 341 -8.46 -10.48 -23.30
N GLU A 342 -7.55 -11.36 -22.86
CA GLU A 342 -7.60 -12.80 -23.19
C GLU A 342 -8.88 -13.43 -22.65
N CYS A 343 -9.27 -13.01 -21.44
CA CYS A 343 -10.60 -13.18 -20.88
C CYS A 343 -11.12 -11.81 -20.37
N ASN A 344 -12.43 -11.61 -20.47
CA ASN A 344 -13.12 -10.40 -20.03
C ASN A 344 -14.26 -10.80 -19.08
N SER A 345 -14.12 -10.43 -17.81
CA SER A 345 -15.16 -10.55 -16.78
C SER A 345 -15.70 -9.20 -16.30
N SER A 346 -15.06 -8.08 -16.68
CA SER A 346 -15.50 -6.74 -16.29
C SER A 346 -16.89 -6.39 -16.82
N GLU A 347 -17.58 -5.50 -16.11
CA GLU A 347 -18.82 -4.89 -16.60
C GLU A 347 -18.51 -3.83 -17.67
N PRO A 348 -19.12 -3.89 -18.87
CA PRO A 348 -18.92 -2.91 -19.93
C PRO A 348 -19.34 -1.50 -19.48
N GLY A 349 -18.49 -0.50 -19.72
CA GLY A 349 -18.77 0.89 -19.36
C GLY A 349 -18.45 1.28 -17.92
N SER A 350 -18.00 0.36 -17.06
CA SER A 350 -17.53 0.69 -15.71
C SER A 350 -16.16 1.38 -15.75
N THR A 351 -16.12 2.68 -15.44
CA THR A 351 -14.87 3.45 -15.38
C THR A 351 -13.89 2.92 -14.34
N THR A 352 -14.39 2.27 -13.29
CA THR A 352 -13.59 1.78 -12.17
C THR A 352 -12.76 0.56 -12.58
N TYR A 353 -13.39 -0.40 -13.27
CA TYR A 353 -12.70 -1.57 -13.80
C TYR A 353 -11.72 -1.19 -14.91
N SER A 354 -12.08 -0.25 -15.79
CA SER A 354 -11.17 0.24 -16.83
C SER A 354 -9.93 0.95 -16.24
N ARG A 355 -10.07 1.74 -15.17
CA ARG A 355 -8.92 2.37 -14.48
C ARG A 355 -8.02 1.33 -13.81
N PHE A 356 -8.61 0.34 -13.14
CA PHE A 356 -7.87 -0.76 -12.51
C PHE A 356 -7.07 -1.55 -13.56
N TYR A 357 -7.74 -1.94 -14.65
CA TYR A 357 -7.09 -2.62 -15.76
C TYR A 357 -5.97 -1.77 -16.37
N ALA A 358 -6.21 -0.49 -16.66
CA ALA A 358 -5.20 0.39 -17.24
C ALA A 358 -3.96 0.56 -16.33
N LEU A 359 -4.15 0.63 -15.01
CA LEU A 359 -3.07 0.79 -14.04
C LEU A 359 -2.23 -0.48 -13.89
N PHE A 360 -2.87 -1.66 -13.84
CA PHE A 360 -2.23 -2.93 -13.51
C PHE A 360 -2.03 -3.88 -14.70
N LYS A 361 -2.45 -3.52 -15.93
CA LYS A 361 -2.20 -4.32 -17.13
C LYS A 361 -0.72 -4.62 -17.34
N ASN A 362 0.16 -3.67 -17.00
CA ASN A 362 1.60 -3.88 -17.04
C ASN A 362 2.13 -3.97 -15.60
N PRO A 363 2.79 -5.07 -15.19
CA PRO A 363 3.24 -5.27 -13.81
C PRO A 363 4.30 -4.24 -13.40
N SER A 364 5.08 -3.75 -14.38
CA SER A 364 6.15 -2.78 -14.17
C SER A 364 5.67 -1.33 -14.12
N SER A 365 4.40 -1.02 -14.46
CA SER A 365 3.93 0.37 -14.59
C SER A 365 4.02 1.13 -13.26
N THR A 366 3.39 0.59 -12.21
CA THR A 366 3.38 1.18 -10.87
C THR A 366 4.80 1.30 -10.29
N LEU A 367 5.61 0.25 -10.43
CA LEU A 367 6.99 0.23 -9.96
C LEU A 367 7.87 1.23 -10.72
N LYS A 368 7.67 1.38 -12.03
CA LYS A 368 8.38 2.35 -12.87
C LYS A 368 8.10 3.79 -12.43
N TYR A 369 6.85 4.13 -12.13
CA TYR A 369 6.53 5.47 -11.65
C TYR A 369 7.18 5.75 -10.28
N LEU A 370 7.16 4.76 -9.39
CA LEU A 370 7.82 4.87 -8.08
C LEU A 370 9.34 5.04 -8.23
N LEU A 371 9.97 4.27 -9.12
CA LEU A 371 11.41 4.37 -9.41
C LEU A 371 11.78 5.72 -10.04
N LEU A 372 10.99 6.22 -10.99
CA LEU A 372 11.20 7.53 -11.61
C LEU A 372 11.13 8.65 -10.57
N PHE A 373 10.10 8.60 -9.72
CA PHE A 373 9.93 9.55 -8.62
C PHE A 373 11.11 9.49 -7.64
N HIS A 374 11.58 8.27 -7.35
CA HIS A 374 12.76 8.06 -6.52
C HIS A 374 14.04 8.68 -7.09
N ALA A 375 14.33 8.40 -8.37
CA ALA A 375 15.49 8.93 -9.07
C ALA A 375 15.44 10.47 -9.14
N PHE A 376 14.26 11.05 -9.35
CA PHE A 376 14.06 12.49 -9.29
C PHE A 376 14.41 13.07 -7.91
N LEU A 377 13.95 12.44 -6.81
CA LEU A 377 14.26 12.91 -5.46
C LEU A 377 15.76 12.82 -5.14
N VAL A 378 16.43 11.72 -5.49
CA VAL A 378 17.88 11.55 -5.28
C VAL A 378 18.66 12.60 -6.06
N THR A 379 18.36 12.77 -7.34
CA THR A 379 19.06 13.76 -8.20
C THR A 379 18.82 15.19 -7.71
N TRP A 380 17.61 15.51 -7.26
CA TRP A 380 17.29 16.81 -6.68
C TRP A 380 18.05 17.07 -5.37
N GLN A 381 18.13 16.09 -4.46
CA GLN A 381 18.89 16.23 -3.21
C GLN A 381 20.40 16.30 -3.46
N LEU A 382 20.94 15.53 -4.41
CA LEU A 382 22.35 15.63 -4.83
C LEU A 382 22.67 17.01 -5.40
N TYR A 383 21.80 17.53 -6.26
CA TYR A 383 21.94 18.87 -6.82
C TYR A 383 22.03 19.90 -5.70
N LEU A 384 21.10 19.89 -4.75
CA LEU A 384 21.12 20.82 -3.61
C LEU A 384 22.36 20.66 -2.74
N LEU A 385 22.80 19.42 -2.49
CA LEU A 385 24.00 19.13 -1.70
C LEU A 385 25.24 19.76 -2.34
N PHE A 386 25.35 19.76 -3.66
CA PHE A 386 26.48 20.35 -4.39
C PHE A 386 26.58 21.88 -4.21
N PHE A 387 25.45 22.58 -4.11
CA PHE A 387 25.42 24.05 -3.97
C PHE A 387 25.42 24.54 -2.52
N THR A 388 25.28 23.64 -1.56
CA THR A 388 25.14 24.01 -0.15
C THR A 388 26.50 24.10 0.54
N THR A 389 26.76 25.23 1.20
CA THR A 389 28.03 25.47 1.94
C THR A 389 27.89 25.31 3.45
N TYR A 390 26.66 25.41 3.98
CA TYR A 390 26.42 25.35 5.42
C TYR A 390 26.38 23.91 5.96
N TRP A 391 27.17 23.64 7.02
CA TRP A 391 27.36 22.28 7.57
C TRP A 391 26.06 21.57 7.98
N HIS A 392 25.10 22.29 8.57
CA HIS A 392 23.86 21.70 9.07
C HIS A 392 22.92 21.31 7.92
N ASN A 393 22.89 22.11 6.85
CA ASN A 393 22.17 21.79 5.62
C ASN A 393 22.82 20.58 4.92
N ILE A 394 24.16 20.51 4.88
CA ILE A 394 24.91 19.36 4.35
C ILE A 394 24.59 18.10 5.15
N ALA A 395 24.64 18.17 6.48
CA ALA A 395 24.35 17.04 7.36
C ALA A 395 22.92 16.51 7.17
N SER A 396 21.96 17.43 7.10
CA SER A 396 20.55 17.10 6.90
C SER A 396 20.28 16.44 5.54
N LEU A 397 20.75 17.06 4.45
CA LEU A 397 20.62 16.52 3.10
C LEU A 397 21.33 15.18 2.95
N SER A 398 22.53 15.02 3.51
CA SER A 398 23.29 13.77 3.45
C SER A 398 22.56 12.62 4.14
N PHE A 399 21.96 12.89 5.31
CA PHE A 399 21.19 11.89 6.05
C PHE A 399 19.92 11.46 5.30
N MET A 400 19.17 12.43 4.76
CA MET A 400 17.98 12.16 3.93
C MET A 400 18.34 11.28 2.72
N LEU A 401 19.41 11.65 2.03
CA LEU A 401 19.88 10.98 0.84
C LEU A 401 20.34 9.55 1.13
N PHE A 402 21.06 9.33 2.24
CA PHE A 402 21.51 8.00 2.65
C PHE A 402 20.33 7.02 2.80
N LEU A 403 19.24 7.45 3.44
CA LEU A 403 18.07 6.60 3.64
C LEU A 403 17.31 6.33 2.35
N ILE A 404 17.12 7.36 1.52
CA ILE A 404 16.51 7.20 0.19
C ILE A 404 17.33 6.18 -0.62
N ILE A 405 18.66 6.27 -0.65
CA ILE A 405 19.51 5.30 -1.35
C ILE A 405 19.34 3.88 -0.82
N ILE A 406 19.26 3.68 0.51
CA ILE A 406 19.00 2.36 1.09
C ILE A 406 17.73 1.74 0.50
N TYR A 407 16.63 2.51 0.42
CA TYR A 407 15.39 2.01 -0.18
C TYR A 407 15.47 1.88 -1.70
N CYS A 408 16.35 2.64 -2.38
CA CYS A 408 16.62 2.46 -3.81
C CYS A 408 17.20 1.07 -4.13
N THR A 409 18.12 0.59 -3.28
CA THR A 409 18.83 -0.68 -3.51
C THR A 409 17.93 -1.92 -3.39
N LYS A 410 16.67 -1.73 -2.96
CA LYS A 410 15.68 -2.80 -2.79
C LYS A 410 14.79 -3.03 -4.03
N PHE A 411 14.97 -2.25 -5.10
CA PHE A 411 14.24 -2.41 -6.38
C PHE A 411 14.97 -3.27 -7.41
#